data_AF-A0A024T853-F1
#
_entry.id   AF-A0A024T853-F1
#
_cell.length_a   1.000
_cell.length_b   1.000
_cell.length_c   1.000
_cell.angle_alpha   90.00
_cell.angle_beta   90.00
_cell.angle_gamma   90.00
#
_symmetry.space_group_name_H-M   'P 1'
#
loop_
_entity.id
_entity.type
_entity.pdbx_description
1 polymer ?
#
loop_
_entity_poly.entity_id
_entity_poly.type
_entity_poly.pdbx_seq_one_letter_code
_entity_poly.pdbx_strand_id
1 'polypeptide(L)'
;MVKYYLSDQLRSFRGAASEADLNQSVALISVLLLNADERAEFAVADGATALGDHLVRLCNEQAAARSKWKRSTAFGFDVSETGLRQFVRFLLVCIVHASLEASMATQFCSANLPQLLFDEFVQPTGDIFSTQDASSKQDNQECDETNSTATTPVPEVSLRLMALEALRNLCYVDWPRPQLNHAALDELWDMLLPKTSLETVEGGPSGSSKEEQVACDILANLASHAPRGTHATKDRVTNLLQLLLRMNVNIRQTARATGNISSDTNRCTQMAALADLAANLARDTEYSIILICSLEQVKPRTRVMTSSLAYLTQWADDANEDAGLRKSLQSLNHNLAWTDVTTKVCVQKLAASTFLNRFLHVRANQ
;
A
#
# COMPACT_ATOMS: atom_id res chain seq x y z
N MET A 1 -18.15 2.49 -33.61
CA MET A 1 -17.58 2.52 -32.25
C MET A 1 -17.56 3.98 -31.83
N VAL A 2 -18.30 4.37 -30.79
CA VAL A 2 -18.30 5.77 -30.31
C VAL A 2 -16.96 6.01 -29.62
N LYS A 3 -16.21 7.02 -30.06
CA LYS A 3 -14.94 7.40 -29.44
C LYS A 3 -15.26 8.40 -28.33
N TYR A 4 -14.95 8.04 -27.10
CA TYR A 4 -15.05 8.95 -25.96
C TYR A 4 -13.73 9.70 -25.81
N TYR A 5 -13.82 10.99 -25.52
CA TYR A 5 -12.66 11.83 -25.22
C TYR A 5 -12.72 12.24 -23.75
N LEU A 6 -11.58 12.13 -23.06
CA LEU A 6 -11.50 12.40 -21.63
C LEU A 6 -11.84 13.87 -21.29
N SER A 7 -11.50 14.81 -22.17
CA SER A 7 -11.86 16.22 -22.06
C SER A 7 -13.38 16.46 -22.10
N ASP A 8 -14.10 15.73 -22.94
CA ASP A 8 -15.57 15.80 -23.00
C ASP A 8 -16.19 15.18 -21.75
N GLN A 9 -15.65 14.07 -21.25
CA GLN A 9 -16.14 13.45 -20.01
C GLN A 9 -15.89 14.34 -18.80
N LEU A 10 -14.77 15.06 -18.74
CA LEU A 10 -14.51 16.05 -17.70
C LEU A 10 -15.52 17.21 -17.75
N ARG A 11 -15.90 17.66 -18.94
CA ARG A 11 -16.94 18.68 -19.10
C ARG A 11 -18.31 18.17 -18.63
N SER A 12 -18.68 16.95 -19.03
CA SER A 12 -19.92 16.30 -18.57
C SER A 12 -19.93 16.08 -17.07
N PHE A 13 -18.80 15.69 -16.49
CA PHE A 13 -18.64 15.52 -15.05
C PHE A 13 -18.88 16.84 -14.29
N ARG A 14 -18.26 17.94 -14.73
CA ARG A 14 -18.44 19.27 -14.12
C ARG A 14 -19.86 19.83 -14.28
N GLY A 15 -20.52 19.49 -15.39
CA GLY A 15 -21.86 19.96 -15.74
C GLY A 15 -22.96 18.95 -15.48
N ALA A 16 -22.71 17.91 -14.68
CA ALA A 16 -23.70 16.86 -14.42
C ALA A 16 -24.98 17.47 -13.87
N ALA A 17 -26.12 17.15 -14.48
CA ALA A 17 -27.44 17.64 -14.08
C ALA A 17 -28.27 16.56 -13.36
N SER A 18 -27.76 15.33 -13.30
CA SER A 18 -28.41 14.19 -12.67
C SER A 18 -27.41 13.18 -12.10
N GLU A 19 -27.89 12.32 -11.21
CA GLU A 19 -27.13 11.18 -10.66
C GLU A 19 -26.58 10.26 -11.77
N ALA A 20 -27.38 10.01 -12.81
CA ALA A 20 -26.97 9.17 -13.93
C ALA A 20 -25.82 9.80 -14.72
N ASP A 21 -25.91 11.10 -15.03
CA ASP A 21 -24.86 11.82 -15.76
C ASP A 21 -23.55 11.86 -14.98
N LEU A 22 -23.63 12.10 -13.67
CA LEU A 22 -22.48 12.13 -12.77
C LEU A 22 -21.77 10.78 -12.76
N ASN A 23 -22.52 9.70 -12.49
CA ASN A 23 -21.98 8.34 -12.41
C ASN A 23 -21.43 7.85 -13.74
N GLN A 24 -22.11 8.12 -14.85
CA GLN A 24 -21.65 7.74 -16.18
C GLN A 24 -20.35 8.48 -16.54
N SER A 25 -20.28 9.79 -16.28
CA SER A 25 -19.10 10.59 -16.60
C SER A 25 -17.87 10.13 -15.80
N VAL A 26 -18.01 9.94 -14.48
CA VAL A 26 -16.88 9.47 -13.65
C VAL A 26 -16.47 8.03 -13.99
N ALA A 27 -17.41 7.16 -14.36
CA ALA A 27 -17.11 5.81 -14.80
C ALA A 27 -16.27 5.82 -16.08
N LEU A 28 -16.64 6.65 -17.07
CA LEU A 28 -15.89 6.77 -18.31
C LEU A 28 -14.50 7.40 -18.07
N ILE A 29 -14.41 8.44 -17.22
CA ILE A 29 -13.12 9.01 -16.80
C ILE A 29 -12.22 7.91 -16.20
N SER A 30 -12.76 7.04 -15.34
CA SER A 30 -11.99 5.99 -14.66
C SER A 30 -11.34 5.00 -15.64
N VAL A 31 -12.00 4.71 -16.76
CA VAL A 31 -11.49 3.81 -17.80
C VAL A 31 -10.47 4.52 -18.68
N LEU A 32 -10.75 5.76 -19.08
CA LEU A 32 -9.89 6.55 -19.97
C LEU A 32 -8.54 6.91 -19.30
N LEU A 33 -8.53 7.15 -17.99
CA LEU A 33 -7.29 7.41 -17.24
C LEU A 33 -6.28 6.24 -17.23
N LEU A 34 -6.66 5.05 -17.71
CA LEU A 34 -5.70 3.95 -17.91
C LEU A 34 -4.66 4.29 -18.99
N ASN A 35 -5.03 5.10 -19.98
CA ASN A 35 -4.14 5.53 -21.05
C ASN A 35 -3.26 6.72 -20.61
N ALA A 36 -1.94 6.59 -20.75
CA ALA A 36 -0.98 7.63 -20.36
C ALA A 36 -1.15 8.93 -21.14
N ASP A 37 -1.42 8.86 -22.44
CA ASP A 37 -1.61 10.05 -23.28
C ASP A 37 -2.84 10.84 -22.83
N GLU A 38 -3.91 10.15 -22.46
CA GLU A 38 -5.14 10.79 -21.96
C GLU A 38 -4.92 11.43 -20.58
N ARG A 39 -4.11 10.82 -19.70
CA ARG A 39 -3.76 11.42 -18.40
C ARG A 39 -3.05 12.76 -18.56
N ALA A 40 -2.18 12.91 -19.56
CA ALA A 40 -1.48 14.17 -19.82
C ALA A 40 -2.46 15.29 -20.22
N GLU A 41 -3.39 15.01 -21.14
CA GLU A 41 -4.44 15.98 -21.53
C GLU A 41 -5.36 16.33 -20.37
N PHE A 42 -5.72 15.34 -19.55
CA PHE A 42 -6.55 15.55 -18.36
C PHE A 42 -5.88 16.42 -17.31
N ALA A 43 -4.57 16.26 -17.12
CA ALA A 43 -3.78 17.11 -16.24
C ALA A 43 -3.80 18.58 -16.69
N VAL A 44 -3.68 18.83 -18.00
CA VAL A 44 -3.76 20.19 -18.58
C VAL A 44 -5.17 20.79 -18.43
N ALA A 45 -6.20 19.97 -18.41
CA ALA A 45 -7.59 20.41 -18.29
C ALA A 45 -8.08 20.61 -16.84
N ASP A 46 -7.17 20.65 -15.85
CA ASP A 46 -7.45 20.72 -14.42
C ASP A 46 -8.32 19.55 -13.91
N GLY A 47 -8.10 18.37 -14.48
CA GLY A 47 -8.86 17.16 -14.16
C GLY A 47 -8.70 16.72 -12.71
N ALA A 48 -7.47 16.74 -12.17
CA ALA A 48 -7.21 16.40 -10.77
C ALA A 48 -7.89 17.37 -9.80
N THR A 49 -7.82 18.68 -10.07
CA THR A 49 -8.55 19.69 -9.28
C THR A 49 -10.06 19.40 -9.29
N ALA A 50 -10.64 19.08 -10.45
CA ALA A 50 -12.07 18.73 -10.51
C ALA A 50 -12.42 17.49 -9.68
N LEU A 51 -11.65 16.40 -9.78
CA LEU A 51 -11.89 15.18 -8.99
C LEU A 51 -11.74 15.45 -7.48
N GLY A 52 -10.67 16.15 -7.10
CA GLY A 52 -10.37 16.50 -5.71
C GLY A 52 -11.45 17.38 -5.09
N ASP A 53 -11.87 18.44 -5.78
CA ASP A 53 -12.91 19.34 -5.30
C ASP A 53 -14.25 18.63 -5.06
N HIS A 54 -14.65 17.72 -5.96
CA HIS A 54 -15.88 16.95 -5.79
C HIS A 54 -15.80 16.02 -4.58
N LEU A 55 -14.65 15.36 -4.37
CA LEU A 55 -14.44 14.53 -3.19
C LEU A 55 -14.46 15.35 -1.90
N VAL A 56 -13.72 16.46 -1.86
CA VAL A 56 -13.65 17.34 -0.69
C VAL A 56 -15.04 17.88 -0.33
N ARG A 57 -15.81 18.35 -1.33
CA ARG A 57 -17.20 18.82 -1.11
C ARG A 57 -18.08 17.72 -0.56
N LEU A 58 -17.99 16.52 -1.13
CA LEU A 58 -18.77 15.37 -0.67
C LEU A 58 -18.40 15.02 0.78
N CYS A 59 -17.12 14.84 1.10
CA CYS A 59 -16.67 14.54 2.46
C CYS A 59 -17.08 15.61 3.47
N ASN A 60 -17.00 16.90 3.12
CA ASN A 60 -17.46 17.98 3.99
C ASN A 60 -18.97 17.92 4.26
N GLU A 61 -19.79 17.60 3.25
CA GLU A 61 -21.23 17.36 3.45
C GLU A 61 -21.45 16.16 4.39
N GLN A 62 -20.73 15.05 4.14
CA GLN A 62 -20.87 13.83 4.93
C GLN A 62 -20.40 14.01 6.38
N ALA A 63 -19.37 14.81 6.63
CA ALA A 63 -18.91 15.15 7.97
C ALA A 63 -19.97 15.91 8.79
N ALA A 64 -20.80 16.73 8.14
CA ALA A 64 -21.90 17.46 8.78
C ALA A 64 -23.22 16.66 8.83
N ALA A 65 -23.32 15.55 8.12
CA ALA A 65 -24.54 14.77 7.98
C ALA A 65 -24.86 13.97 9.26
N ARG A 66 -26.15 13.91 9.62
CA ARG A 66 -26.64 13.06 10.74
C ARG A 66 -26.52 11.57 10.42
N SER A 67 -26.66 11.21 9.15
CA SER A 67 -26.54 9.84 8.63
C SER A 67 -25.58 9.86 7.46
N LYS A 68 -24.30 9.56 7.74
CA LYS A 68 -23.25 9.53 6.73
C LYS A 68 -23.60 8.55 5.61
N TRP A 69 -23.24 8.92 4.39
CA TRP A 69 -23.27 8.12 3.17
C TRP A 69 -24.64 7.60 2.72
N LYS A 70 -25.75 8.11 3.27
CA LYS A 70 -27.12 7.72 2.88
C LYS A 70 -27.71 8.53 1.72
N ARG A 71 -27.32 9.79 1.60
CA ARG A 71 -27.76 10.71 0.53
C ARG A 71 -26.76 11.87 0.44
N SER A 72 -26.69 12.51 -0.71
CA SER A 72 -25.91 13.74 -0.91
C SER A 72 -26.67 14.71 -1.80
N THR A 73 -26.48 15.98 -1.51
CA THR A 73 -26.93 17.13 -2.31
C THR A 73 -25.76 18.04 -2.70
N ALA A 74 -24.51 17.65 -2.41
CA ALA A 74 -23.30 18.42 -2.71
C ALA A 74 -23.15 18.80 -4.21
N PHE A 75 -23.81 18.07 -5.10
CA PHE A 75 -23.77 18.29 -6.55
C PHE A 75 -24.94 19.14 -7.09
N GLY A 76 -25.82 19.65 -6.21
CA GLY A 76 -26.98 20.45 -6.60
C GLY A 76 -28.22 19.64 -7.00
N PHE A 77 -28.17 18.31 -6.88
CA PHE A 77 -29.27 17.38 -7.03
C PHE A 77 -29.13 16.25 -6.01
N ASP A 78 -30.24 15.55 -5.74
CA ASP A 78 -30.24 14.40 -4.83
C ASP A 78 -29.51 13.21 -5.46
N VAL A 79 -28.53 12.66 -4.73
CA VAL A 79 -27.85 11.41 -5.06
C VAL A 79 -28.24 10.35 -4.04
N SER A 80 -28.74 9.22 -4.53
CA SER A 80 -29.12 8.07 -3.71
C SER A 80 -27.93 7.41 -3.01
N GLU A 81 -28.17 6.58 -1.99
CA GLU A 81 -27.12 5.79 -1.34
C GLU A 81 -26.36 4.90 -2.34
N THR A 82 -27.10 4.22 -3.22
CA THR A 82 -26.51 3.36 -4.27
C THR A 82 -25.69 4.18 -5.26
N GLY A 83 -26.22 5.33 -5.68
CA GLY A 83 -25.52 6.27 -6.56
C GLY A 83 -24.24 6.82 -5.94
N LEU A 84 -24.29 7.17 -4.65
CA LEU A 84 -23.12 7.63 -3.90
C LEU A 84 -22.04 6.57 -3.82
N ARG A 85 -22.42 5.32 -3.52
CA ARG A 85 -21.48 4.20 -3.44
C ARG A 85 -20.76 3.98 -4.77
N GLN A 86 -21.51 4.02 -5.88
CA GLN A 86 -20.97 3.90 -7.23
C GLN A 86 -20.06 5.07 -7.58
N PHE A 87 -20.50 6.29 -7.27
CA PHE A 87 -19.75 7.52 -7.50
C PHE A 87 -18.39 7.50 -6.79
N VAL A 88 -18.38 7.26 -5.48
CA VAL A 88 -17.16 7.21 -4.66
C VAL A 88 -16.21 6.13 -5.18
N ARG A 89 -16.72 4.96 -5.54
CA ARG A 89 -15.90 3.88 -6.10
C ARG A 89 -15.17 4.31 -7.36
N PHE A 90 -15.87 4.88 -8.34
CA PHE A 90 -15.21 5.35 -9.57
C PHE A 90 -14.29 6.54 -9.30
N LEU A 91 -14.66 7.43 -8.39
CA LEU A 91 -13.83 8.56 -8.02
C LEU A 91 -12.50 8.13 -7.41
N LEU A 92 -12.50 7.13 -6.51
CA LEU A 92 -11.27 6.55 -5.95
C LEU A 92 -10.41 5.90 -7.04
N VAL A 93 -11.02 5.16 -7.98
CA VAL A 93 -10.29 4.60 -9.13
C VAL A 93 -9.66 5.71 -9.98
N CYS A 94 -10.38 6.80 -10.24
CA CYS A 94 -9.84 7.95 -10.94
C CYS A 94 -8.63 8.55 -10.20
N ILE A 95 -8.70 8.70 -8.88
CA ILE A 95 -7.59 9.23 -8.08
C ILE A 95 -6.38 8.28 -8.13
N VAL A 96 -6.58 6.96 -8.05
CA VAL A 96 -5.50 5.97 -8.21
C VAL A 96 -4.79 6.15 -9.56
N HIS A 97 -5.52 6.27 -10.66
CA HIS A 97 -4.90 6.40 -11.98
C HIS A 97 -4.31 7.78 -12.23
N ALA A 98 -5.00 8.85 -11.80
CA ALA A 98 -4.51 10.22 -11.96
C ALA A 98 -3.24 10.47 -11.13
N SER A 99 -3.12 9.86 -9.94
CA SER A 99 -1.93 10.00 -9.08
C SER A 99 -0.67 9.32 -9.62
N LEU A 100 -0.76 8.59 -10.74
CA LEU A 100 0.42 8.11 -11.47
C LEU A 100 1.16 9.25 -12.18
N GLU A 101 0.48 10.35 -12.49
CA GLU A 101 1.13 11.56 -13.01
C GLU A 101 1.52 12.48 -11.84
N ALA A 102 2.82 12.79 -11.75
CA ALA A 102 3.37 13.57 -10.64
C ALA A 102 2.70 14.95 -10.47
N SER A 103 2.35 15.62 -11.58
CA SER A 103 1.67 16.92 -11.55
C SER A 103 0.28 16.84 -10.91
N MET A 104 -0.50 15.80 -11.23
CA MET A 104 -1.82 15.57 -10.65
C MET A 104 -1.74 15.11 -9.19
N ALA A 105 -0.79 14.23 -8.87
CA ALA A 105 -0.55 13.80 -7.50
C ALA A 105 -0.18 14.99 -6.59
N THR A 106 0.62 15.93 -7.10
CA THR A 106 0.95 17.21 -6.44
C THR A 106 -0.30 18.05 -6.19
N GLN A 107 -1.21 18.17 -7.17
CA GLN A 107 -2.48 18.89 -7.00
C GLN A 107 -3.33 18.24 -5.89
N PHE A 108 -3.45 16.92 -5.87
CA PHE A 108 -4.17 16.22 -4.80
C PHE A 108 -3.52 16.44 -3.42
N CYS A 109 -2.20 16.41 -3.32
CA CYS A 109 -1.51 16.72 -2.06
C CYS A 109 -1.75 18.17 -1.61
N SER A 110 -1.81 19.12 -2.54
CA SER A 110 -2.13 20.52 -2.24
C SER A 110 -3.54 20.72 -1.67
N ALA A 111 -4.48 19.86 -2.05
CA ALA A 111 -5.85 19.81 -1.53
C ALA A 111 -5.98 19.02 -0.22
N ASN A 112 -4.86 18.59 0.40
CA ASN A 112 -4.84 17.74 1.59
C ASN A 112 -5.57 16.39 1.40
N LEU A 113 -5.62 15.89 0.16
CA LEU A 113 -6.36 14.67 -0.17
C LEU A 113 -5.81 13.41 0.53
N PRO A 114 -4.49 13.24 0.77
CA PRO A 114 -4.00 12.08 1.51
C PRO A 114 -4.63 11.95 2.91
N GLN A 115 -4.63 13.02 3.69
CA GLN A 115 -5.27 12.99 5.02
C GLN A 115 -6.77 12.74 4.92
N LEU A 116 -7.46 13.40 3.99
CA LEU A 116 -8.90 13.22 3.80
C LEU A 116 -9.28 11.78 3.44
N LEU A 117 -8.53 11.16 2.52
CA LEU A 117 -8.74 9.77 2.12
C LEU A 117 -8.55 8.80 3.30
N PHE A 118 -7.56 9.09 4.14
CA PHE A 118 -7.33 8.31 5.34
C PHE A 118 -8.51 8.41 6.32
N ASP A 119 -8.89 9.64 6.67
CA ASP A 119 -9.92 9.91 7.68
C ASP A 119 -11.31 9.40 7.27
N GLU A 120 -11.64 9.50 5.98
CA GLU A 120 -13.00 9.18 5.50
C GLU A 120 -13.16 7.74 5.00
N PHE A 121 -12.10 7.06 4.57
CA PHE A 121 -12.23 5.72 3.96
C PHE A 121 -11.33 4.65 4.57
N VAL A 122 -10.30 5.03 5.33
CA VAL A 122 -9.37 4.08 5.96
C VAL A 122 -9.66 3.92 7.44
N GLN A 123 -9.86 5.03 8.15
CA GLN A 123 -10.31 5.06 9.53
C GLN A 123 -11.84 4.93 9.57
N PRO A 124 -12.39 3.82 10.08
CA PRO A 124 -13.84 3.67 10.12
C PRO A 124 -14.41 4.55 11.24
N THR A 125 -14.93 5.73 10.91
CA THR A 125 -15.81 6.51 11.81
C THR A 125 -17.28 6.04 11.75
N GLY A 126 -17.49 4.76 11.46
CA GLY A 126 -18.78 4.13 11.19
C GLY A 126 -18.71 3.27 9.92
N ASP A 127 -19.65 2.32 9.76
CA ASP A 127 -19.73 1.51 8.55
C ASP A 127 -20.09 2.39 7.35
N ILE A 128 -19.06 2.77 6.58
CA ILE A 128 -19.19 3.40 5.27
C ILE A 128 -19.74 2.31 4.34
N PHE A 129 -21.08 2.21 4.32
CA PHE A 129 -21.86 1.17 3.64
C PHE A 129 -21.75 -0.24 4.26
N SER A 130 -22.30 -0.43 5.47
CA SER A 130 -22.47 -1.76 6.09
C SER A 130 -23.20 -2.71 5.14
N THR A 131 -22.65 -3.89 4.93
CA THR A 131 -23.36 -5.04 4.34
C THR A 131 -24.38 -5.60 5.34
N GLN A 132 -25.46 -4.86 5.60
CA GLN A 132 -26.66 -5.40 6.24
C GLN A 132 -27.84 -5.26 5.30
N ASP A 133 -28.00 -6.25 4.42
CA ASP A 133 -29.30 -6.62 3.84
C ASP A 133 -29.22 -8.06 3.27
N ALA A 134 -28.77 -8.99 4.12
CA ALA A 134 -28.84 -10.43 3.84
C ALA A 134 -29.35 -11.22 5.05
N SER A 135 -30.32 -10.69 5.80
CA SER A 135 -31.15 -11.48 6.74
C SER A 135 -32.20 -10.60 7.43
N SER A 136 -33.39 -10.47 6.83
CA SER A 136 -34.70 -10.41 7.53
C SER A 136 -35.80 -9.79 6.66
N LYS A 137 -36.25 -10.55 5.65
CA LYS A 137 -37.66 -10.55 5.27
C LYS A 137 -38.10 -12.00 5.12
N GLN A 138 -38.30 -12.63 6.26
CA GLN A 138 -39.06 -13.86 6.35
C GLN A 138 -40.46 -13.45 6.80
N ASP A 139 -41.28 -13.04 5.85
CA ASP A 139 -42.73 -12.97 6.00
C ASP A 139 -43.37 -13.45 4.69
N ASN A 140 -43.84 -14.70 4.76
CA ASN A 140 -44.84 -15.41 3.95
C ASN A 140 -45.38 -14.75 2.67
N GLN A 141 -45.07 -15.33 1.50
CA GLN A 141 -46.11 -15.70 0.52
C GLN A 141 -45.62 -16.70 -0.54
N GLU A 142 -46.51 -17.64 -0.86
CA GLU A 142 -46.34 -18.83 -1.71
C GLU A 142 -46.17 -18.55 -3.22
N CYS A 143 -45.57 -19.53 -3.90
CA CYS A 143 -45.69 -19.90 -5.33
C CYS A 143 -45.21 -18.89 -6.40
N ASP A 144 -44.04 -19.16 -7.01
CA ASP A 144 -43.98 -19.72 -8.37
C ASP A 144 -42.54 -20.01 -8.81
N GLU A 145 -42.33 -21.21 -9.35
CA GLU A 145 -41.09 -21.67 -9.94
C GLU A 145 -40.84 -20.96 -11.28
N THR A 146 -39.88 -20.04 -11.35
CA THR A 146 -39.20 -19.74 -12.63
C THR A 146 -37.72 -19.45 -12.44
N ASN A 147 -36.91 -20.25 -13.13
CA ASN A 147 -35.47 -20.19 -13.33
C ASN A 147 -34.82 -18.83 -13.03
N SER A 148 -34.19 -18.72 -11.86
CA SER A 148 -33.20 -17.68 -11.57
C SER A 148 -31.87 -18.37 -11.32
N THR A 149 -31.02 -18.37 -12.34
CA THR A 149 -29.61 -18.70 -12.22
C THR A 149 -29.02 -17.87 -11.08
N ALA A 150 -28.61 -18.55 -10.00
CA ALA A 150 -27.91 -17.95 -8.88
C ALA A 150 -26.61 -17.32 -9.41
N THR A 151 -26.69 -16.03 -9.72
CA THR A 151 -25.52 -15.21 -9.99
C THR A 151 -24.84 -15.04 -8.64
N THR A 152 -23.70 -15.72 -8.50
CA THR A 152 -22.79 -15.49 -7.39
C THR A 152 -22.55 -13.99 -7.27
N PRO A 153 -22.79 -13.36 -6.11
CA PRO A 153 -22.61 -11.92 -5.96
C PRO A 153 -21.14 -11.61 -6.27
N VAL A 154 -20.93 -10.71 -7.24
CA VAL A 154 -19.59 -10.17 -7.56
C VAL A 154 -18.98 -9.66 -6.25
N PRO A 155 -17.75 -10.08 -5.88
CA PRO A 155 -17.14 -9.62 -4.65
C PRO A 155 -17.08 -8.10 -4.65
N GLU A 156 -17.73 -7.51 -3.65
CA GLU A 156 -17.78 -6.07 -3.44
C GLU A 156 -16.34 -5.54 -3.26
N VAL A 157 -15.93 -4.61 -4.12
CA VAL A 157 -14.58 -4.02 -4.05
C VAL A 157 -14.52 -3.09 -2.85
N SER A 158 -13.62 -3.40 -1.92
CA SER A 158 -13.39 -2.60 -0.70
C SER A 158 -12.99 -1.16 -1.03
N LEU A 159 -13.82 -0.19 -0.62
CA LEU A 159 -13.51 1.24 -0.71
C LEU A 159 -12.25 1.58 0.08
N ARG A 160 -12.06 0.95 1.25
CA ARG A 160 -10.88 1.09 2.09
C ARG A 160 -9.61 0.71 1.34
N LEU A 161 -9.62 -0.43 0.66
CA LEU A 161 -8.47 -0.86 -0.13
C LEU A 161 -8.20 0.09 -1.30
N MET A 162 -9.23 0.60 -1.98
CA MET A 162 -9.03 1.59 -3.06
C MET A 162 -8.46 2.91 -2.53
N ALA A 163 -8.89 3.36 -1.36
CA ALA A 163 -8.31 4.53 -0.70
C ALA A 163 -6.85 4.29 -0.30
N LEU A 164 -6.51 3.12 0.24
CA LEU A 164 -5.12 2.72 0.51
C LEU A 164 -4.26 2.70 -0.76
N GLU A 165 -4.76 2.18 -1.87
CA GLU A 165 -4.05 2.17 -3.16
C GLU A 165 -3.81 3.59 -3.69
N ALA A 166 -4.78 4.50 -3.52
CA ALA A 166 -4.62 5.91 -3.84
C ALA A 166 -3.56 6.58 -2.93
N LEU A 167 -3.61 6.29 -1.64
CA LEU A 167 -2.62 6.78 -0.66
C LEU A 167 -1.22 6.30 -0.99
N ARG A 168 -1.04 5.05 -1.44
CA ARG A 168 0.27 4.52 -1.85
C ARG A 168 0.91 5.42 -2.91
N ASN A 169 0.15 5.80 -3.93
CA ASN A 169 0.64 6.66 -5.00
C ASN A 169 0.89 8.10 -4.52
N LEU A 170 -0.05 8.67 -3.76
CA LEU A 170 0.07 10.04 -3.27
C LEU A 170 1.25 10.21 -2.30
N CYS A 171 1.49 9.25 -1.41
CA CYS A 171 2.59 9.29 -0.45
C CYS A 171 3.98 9.07 -1.09
N TYR A 172 4.03 8.73 -2.38
CA TYR A 172 5.29 8.69 -3.14
C TYR A 172 5.73 10.08 -3.61
N VAL A 173 4.83 11.06 -3.65
CA VAL A 173 5.16 12.43 -4.03
C VAL A 173 6.05 13.07 -2.97
N ASP A 174 7.19 13.63 -3.38
CA ASP A 174 8.01 14.47 -2.50
C ASP A 174 7.24 15.76 -2.19
N TRP A 175 6.75 15.87 -0.95
CA TRP A 175 5.89 16.96 -0.52
C TRP A 175 6.51 17.68 0.68
N PRO A 176 6.54 19.02 0.70
CA PRO A 176 7.28 19.79 1.72
C PRO A 176 6.66 19.72 3.12
N ARG A 177 5.49 19.09 3.28
CA ARG A 177 4.76 18.98 4.55
C ARG A 177 4.36 17.53 4.81
N PRO A 178 4.14 17.13 6.07
CA PRO A 178 3.57 15.83 6.38
C PRO A 178 2.23 15.64 5.64
N GLN A 179 2.11 14.57 4.87
CA GLN A 179 0.89 14.23 4.13
C GLN A 179 -0.15 13.52 5.02
N LEU A 180 0.31 12.87 6.09
CA LEU A 180 -0.50 12.19 7.09
C LEU A 180 -0.12 12.68 8.49
N ASN A 181 -1.11 12.79 9.38
CA ASN A 181 -0.94 13.13 10.78
C ASN A 181 -0.47 11.92 11.60
N HIS A 182 -0.10 12.15 12.87
CA HIS A 182 0.40 11.08 13.74
C HIS A 182 -0.61 9.96 14.00
N ALA A 183 -1.91 10.27 14.09
CA ALA A 183 -2.95 9.26 14.31
C ALA A 183 -3.07 8.31 13.11
N ALA A 184 -3.05 8.86 11.90
CA ALA A 184 -3.07 8.07 10.67
C ALA A 184 -1.82 7.20 10.53
N LEU A 185 -0.65 7.74 10.86
CA LEU A 185 0.60 6.96 10.90
C LEU A 185 0.52 5.83 11.93
N ASP A 186 -0.04 6.08 13.11
CA ASP A 186 -0.20 5.07 14.14
C ASP A 186 -1.09 3.92 13.69
N GLU A 187 -2.20 4.23 13.02
CA GLU A 187 -3.08 3.22 12.43
C GLU A 187 -2.44 2.43 11.29
N LEU A 188 -1.62 3.06 10.43
CA LEU A 188 -0.85 2.35 9.40
C LEU A 188 0.14 1.36 10.03
N TRP A 189 0.80 1.77 11.11
CA TRP A 189 1.68 0.88 11.87
C TRP A 189 0.92 -0.26 12.55
N ASP A 190 -0.27 0.00 13.11
CA ASP A 190 -1.11 -1.02 13.72
C ASP A 190 -1.70 -2.00 12.67
N MET A 191 -1.99 -1.51 11.45
CA MET A 191 -2.35 -2.34 10.30
C MET A 191 -1.19 -3.27 9.90
N LEU A 192 0.04 -2.74 9.84
CA LEU A 192 1.24 -3.51 9.47
C LEU A 192 1.70 -4.48 10.57
N LEU A 193 1.61 -4.06 11.83
CA LEU A 193 2.12 -4.77 13.00
C LEU A 193 0.98 -4.97 14.04
N PRO A 194 -0.03 -5.80 13.74
CA PRO A 194 -1.13 -6.02 14.66
C PRO A 194 -0.62 -6.59 15.98
N LYS A 195 -1.08 -6.04 17.10
CA LYS A 195 -0.67 -6.47 18.46
C LYS A 195 -0.85 -7.98 18.68
N THR A 196 -1.88 -8.57 18.09
CA THR A 196 -2.21 -10.00 18.14
C THR A 196 -1.28 -10.90 17.31
N SER A 197 -0.68 -10.39 16.24
CA SER A 197 0.16 -11.19 15.32
C SER A 197 1.54 -11.52 15.88
N LEU A 198 1.96 -10.86 16.96
CA LEU A 198 3.26 -11.10 17.59
C LEU A 198 3.22 -12.19 18.68
N GLU A 199 2.03 -12.48 19.23
CA GLU A 199 1.84 -13.35 20.41
C GLU A 199 1.42 -14.80 20.09
N THR A 200 0.86 -15.07 18.91
CA THR A 200 0.49 -16.45 18.53
C THR A 200 1.71 -17.23 18.03
N VAL A 201 2.32 -17.99 18.94
CA VAL A 201 3.47 -18.89 18.68
C VAL A 201 3.07 -20.17 17.92
N GLU A 202 1.79 -20.51 17.79
CA GLU A 202 1.37 -21.83 17.27
C GLU A 202 0.23 -21.83 16.22
N GLY A 203 -0.17 -20.66 15.72
CA GLY A 203 -1.07 -20.56 14.57
C GLY A 203 -0.34 -19.86 13.43
N GLY A 204 -0.05 -20.56 12.33
CA GLY A 204 0.60 -19.97 11.17
C GLY A 204 -0.09 -18.68 10.72
N PRO A 205 0.63 -17.72 10.10
CA PRO A 205 0.06 -16.44 9.74
C PRO A 205 -1.18 -16.68 8.88
N SER A 206 -2.34 -16.19 9.35
CA SER A 206 -3.46 -15.88 8.47
C SER A 206 -2.86 -15.09 7.31
N GLY A 207 -3.04 -15.56 6.08
CA GLY A 207 -2.39 -14.97 4.91
C GLY A 207 -2.44 -13.45 4.96
N SER A 208 -1.29 -12.81 4.77
CA SER A 208 -1.15 -11.36 4.86
C SER A 208 -2.24 -10.67 4.08
N SER A 209 -3.02 -9.83 4.75
CA SER A 209 -4.06 -9.09 4.06
C SER A 209 -3.41 -8.16 3.04
N LYS A 210 -4.07 -7.96 1.89
CA LYS A 210 -3.60 -6.99 0.90
C LYS A 210 -3.47 -5.59 1.50
N GLU A 211 -4.28 -5.27 2.51
CA GLU A 211 -4.22 -4.02 3.26
C GLU A 211 -2.90 -3.86 4.04
N GLU A 212 -2.39 -4.91 4.70
CA GLU A 212 -1.06 -4.89 5.36
C GLU A 212 0.05 -4.55 4.37
N GLN A 213 0.04 -5.17 3.19
CA GLN A 213 1.05 -4.93 2.17
C GLN A 213 1.00 -3.47 1.70
N VAL A 214 -0.19 -2.96 1.38
CA VAL A 214 -0.35 -1.57 0.91
C VAL A 214 0.01 -0.57 2.03
N ALA A 215 -0.32 -0.86 3.29
CA ALA A 215 0.10 -0.06 4.44
C ALA A 215 1.64 0.00 4.55
N CYS A 216 2.31 -1.13 4.34
CA CYS A 216 3.76 -1.19 4.28
C CYS A 216 4.32 -0.32 3.15
N ASP A 217 3.75 -0.40 1.95
CA ASP A 217 4.17 0.42 0.81
C ASP A 217 3.98 1.92 1.06
N ILE A 218 2.85 2.32 1.69
CA ILE A 218 2.60 3.71 2.08
C ILE A 218 3.69 4.20 3.05
N LEU A 219 3.97 3.43 4.10
CA LEU A 219 5.03 3.76 5.05
C LEU A 219 6.40 3.80 4.38
N ALA A 220 6.68 2.89 3.44
CA ALA A 220 7.93 2.85 2.69
C ALA A 220 8.10 4.10 1.84
N ASN A 221 7.05 4.54 1.16
CA ASN A 221 7.03 5.75 0.34
C ASN A 221 7.27 7.01 1.18
N LEU A 222 6.60 7.15 2.32
CA LEU A 222 6.85 8.25 3.26
C LEU A 222 8.28 8.22 3.82
N ALA A 223 8.76 7.02 4.20
CA ALA A 223 10.13 6.84 4.69
C ALA A 223 11.17 7.12 3.61
N SER A 224 10.82 7.02 2.32
CA SER A 224 11.71 7.30 1.17
C SER A 224 12.09 8.78 1.05
N HIS A 225 11.28 9.68 1.63
CA HIS A 225 11.54 11.12 1.66
C HIS A 225 11.99 11.58 3.04
N ALA A 226 11.28 11.18 4.08
CA ALA A 226 11.54 11.62 5.45
C ALA A 226 11.37 10.46 6.45
N PRO A 227 12.41 9.63 6.68
CA PRO A 227 12.34 8.50 7.61
C PRO A 227 11.76 8.88 8.98
N ARG A 228 12.21 10.01 9.56
CA ARG A 228 11.73 10.50 10.86
C ARG A 228 10.27 10.97 10.85
N GLY A 229 9.73 11.33 9.68
CA GLY A 229 8.34 11.74 9.50
C GLY A 229 7.33 10.59 9.59
N THR A 230 7.78 9.33 9.59
CA THR A 230 6.90 8.14 9.60
C THR A 230 6.47 7.68 11.00
N HIS A 231 6.89 8.38 12.06
CA HIS A 231 6.61 7.98 13.45
C HIS A 231 7.06 6.54 13.78
N ALA A 232 8.17 6.09 13.17
CA ALA A 232 8.75 4.77 13.38
C ALA A 232 9.46 4.68 14.75
N THR A 233 8.72 4.34 15.81
CA THR A 233 9.31 4.13 17.14
C THR A 233 10.29 2.95 17.14
N LYS A 234 11.18 2.89 18.14
CA LYS A 234 12.12 1.77 18.31
C LYS A 234 11.43 0.40 18.28
N ASP A 235 10.27 0.28 18.93
CA ASP A 235 9.52 -0.97 19.00
C ASP A 235 8.93 -1.33 17.63
N ARG A 236 8.41 -0.35 16.88
CA ARG A 236 7.91 -0.55 15.50
C ARG A 236 9.02 -1.03 14.57
N VAL A 237 10.19 -0.39 14.59
CA VAL A 237 11.35 -0.78 13.78
C VAL A 237 11.84 -2.18 14.15
N THR A 238 11.85 -2.50 15.44
CA THR A 238 12.25 -3.83 15.92
C THR A 238 11.25 -4.91 15.49
N ASN A 239 9.96 -4.65 15.64
CA ASN A 239 8.88 -5.57 15.26
C ASN A 239 8.79 -5.75 13.74
N LEU A 240 9.03 -4.70 12.94
CA LEU A 240 9.16 -4.78 11.49
C LEU A 240 10.22 -5.80 11.08
N LEU A 241 11.42 -5.70 11.68
CA LEU A 241 12.50 -6.63 11.39
C LEU A 241 12.16 -8.06 11.85
N GLN A 242 11.57 -8.21 13.03
CA GLN A 242 11.14 -9.52 13.51
C GLN A 242 10.13 -10.16 12.57
N LEU A 243 9.15 -9.39 12.08
CA LEU A 243 8.17 -9.85 11.10
C LEU A 243 8.85 -10.32 9.81
N LEU A 244 9.73 -9.49 9.24
CA LEU A 244 10.50 -9.82 8.03
C LEU A 244 11.31 -11.13 8.19
N LEU A 245 11.98 -11.32 9.34
CA LEU A 245 12.73 -12.54 9.63
C LEU A 245 11.82 -13.76 9.85
N ARG A 246 10.72 -13.61 10.59
CA ARG A 246 9.74 -14.68 10.82
C ARG A 246 9.14 -15.17 9.50
N MET A 247 8.76 -14.25 8.62
CA MET A 247 8.25 -14.59 7.28
C MET A 247 9.26 -15.42 6.47
N ASN A 248 10.53 -15.02 6.45
CA ASN A 248 11.58 -15.79 5.77
C ASN A 248 11.74 -17.21 6.34
N VAL A 249 11.71 -17.35 7.67
CA VAL A 249 11.78 -18.67 8.33
C VAL A 249 10.58 -19.53 7.92
N ASN A 250 9.37 -18.99 7.94
CA ASN A 250 8.15 -19.69 7.56
C ASN A 250 8.15 -20.15 6.10
N ILE A 251 8.62 -19.30 5.17
CA ILE A 251 8.75 -19.67 3.75
C ILE A 251 9.76 -20.80 3.59
N ARG A 252 10.94 -20.70 4.23
CA ARG A 252 11.97 -21.75 4.15
C ARG A 252 11.51 -23.07 4.76
N GLN A 253 10.73 -23.05 5.84
CA GLN A 253 10.15 -24.24 6.44
C GLN A 253 9.09 -24.88 5.52
N THR A 254 8.18 -24.07 4.98
CA THR A 254 7.16 -24.53 4.02
C THR A 254 7.82 -25.16 2.79
N ALA A 255 8.81 -24.49 2.19
CA ALA A 255 9.52 -25.02 1.03
C ALA A 255 10.21 -26.37 1.29
N ARG A 256 10.78 -26.57 2.50
CA ARG A 256 11.35 -27.86 2.91
C ARG A 256 10.30 -28.95 3.10
N ALA A 257 9.12 -28.59 3.58
CA ALA A 257 8.03 -29.54 3.83
C ALA A 257 7.30 -29.96 2.54
N THR A 258 7.13 -29.04 1.58
CA THR A 258 6.32 -29.27 0.38
C THR A 258 7.14 -29.58 -0.87
N GLY A 259 8.46 -29.33 -0.86
CA GLY A 259 9.33 -29.50 -2.02
C GLY A 259 9.04 -28.54 -3.19
N ASN A 260 8.08 -27.62 -3.03
CA ASN A 260 7.67 -26.64 -4.02
C ASN A 260 7.80 -25.22 -3.46
N ILE A 261 8.63 -24.40 -4.11
CA ILE A 261 8.81 -22.97 -3.80
C ILE A 261 7.74 -22.11 -4.51
N SER A 262 7.08 -22.67 -5.52
CA SER A 262 6.33 -21.95 -6.56
C SER A 262 4.94 -21.40 -6.19
N SER A 263 4.52 -21.42 -4.92
CA SER A 263 3.12 -21.09 -4.56
C SER A 263 2.90 -19.85 -3.69
N ASP A 264 3.93 -19.04 -3.41
CA ASP A 264 3.80 -17.93 -2.44
C ASP A 264 4.26 -16.55 -2.94
N THR A 265 3.97 -16.22 -4.21
CA THR A 265 4.25 -14.91 -4.82
C THR A 265 3.80 -13.73 -3.95
N ASN A 266 2.65 -13.85 -3.28
CA ASN A 266 2.13 -12.81 -2.38
C ASN A 266 3.03 -12.60 -1.15
N ARG A 267 3.57 -13.68 -0.56
CA ARG A 267 4.46 -13.57 0.61
C ARG A 267 5.82 -12.99 0.24
N CYS A 268 6.36 -13.33 -0.93
CA CYS A 268 7.59 -12.71 -1.43
C CYS A 268 7.41 -11.20 -1.67
N THR A 269 6.26 -10.80 -2.21
CA THR A 269 5.93 -9.38 -2.43
C THR A 269 5.82 -8.61 -1.11
N GLN A 270 5.15 -9.17 -0.10
CA GLN A 270 5.11 -8.54 1.22
C GLN A 270 6.50 -8.46 1.87
N MET A 271 7.33 -9.50 1.74
CA MET A 271 8.70 -9.45 2.25
C MET A 271 9.54 -8.38 1.56
N ALA A 272 9.37 -8.18 0.25
CA ALA A 272 10.01 -7.09 -0.47
C ALA A 272 9.56 -5.73 0.09
N ALA A 273 8.26 -5.51 0.28
CA ALA A 273 7.72 -4.29 0.89
C ALA A 273 8.29 -4.01 2.29
N LEU A 274 8.36 -5.04 3.16
CA LEU A 274 8.95 -4.94 4.49
C LEU A 274 10.45 -4.60 4.43
N ALA A 275 11.18 -5.23 3.50
CA ALA A 275 12.61 -4.99 3.31
C ALA A 275 12.87 -3.59 2.75
N ASP A 276 12.02 -3.08 1.85
CA ASP A 276 12.09 -1.72 1.31
C ASP A 276 11.80 -0.67 2.39
N LEU A 277 10.77 -0.88 3.21
CA LEU A 277 10.51 -0.01 4.38
C LEU A 277 11.72 0.02 5.31
N ALA A 278 12.26 -1.15 5.67
CA ALA A 278 13.45 -1.23 6.51
C ALA A 278 14.67 -0.54 5.86
N ALA A 279 14.87 -0.69 4.55
CA ALA A 279 15.95 -0.04 3.82
C ALA A 279 15.80 1.48 3.84
N ASN A 280 14.59 2.00 3.61
CA ASN A 280 14.31 3.43 3.62
C ASN A 280 14.51 4.05 5.01
N LEU A 281 14.07 3.34 6.07
CA LEU A 281 14.31 3.74 7.47
C LEU A 281 15.80 3.73 7.82
N ALA A 282 16.56 2.73 7.35
CA ALA A 282 17.99 2.61 7.60
C ALA A 282 18.83 3.76 7.02
N ARG A 283 18.27 4.64 6.19
CA ARG A 283 18.96 5.87 5.77
C ARG A 283 19.10 6.87 6.92
N ASP A 284 18.29 6.74 7.97
CA ASP A 284 18.50 7.43 9.23
C ASP A 284 19.46 6.64 10.14
N THR A 285 20.43 7.34 10.72
CA THR A 285 21.45 6.75 11.60
C THR A 285 20.84 6.06 12.82
N GLU A 286 19.79 6.65 13.43
CA GLU A 286 19.17 6.13 14.64
C GLU A 286 18.43 4.81 14.37
N TYR A 287 17.64 4.79 13.29
CA TYR A 287 16.94 3.57 12.86
C TYR A 287 17.90 2.49 12.37
N SER A 288 19.00 2.85 11.70
CA SER A 288 20.05 1.90 11.34
C SER A 288 20.67 1.23 12.57
N ILE A 289 20.97 1.99 13.64
CA ILE A 289 21.49 1.42 14.88
C ILE A 289 20.46 0.46 15.50
N ILE A 290 19.18 0.85 15.56
CA ILE A 290 18.10 0.00 16.07
C ILE A 290 18.03 -1.31 15.26
N LEU A 291 18.05 -1.23 13.93
CA LEU A 291 18.00 -2.40 13.05
C LEU A 291 19.22 -3.32 13.24
N ILE A 292 20.44 -2.78 13.38
CA ILE A 292 21.65 -3.57 13.65
C ILE A 292 21.53 -4.28 15.00
N CYS A 293 21.17 -3.55 16.06
CA CYS A 293 21.01 -4.14 17.40
C CYS A 293 19.95 -5.24 17.40
N SER A 294 18.83 -5.03 16.71
CA SER A 294 17.75 -6.01 16.61
C SER A 294 18.15 -7.22 15.76
N LEU A 295 18.93 -7.05 14.69
CA LEU A 295 19.48 -8.16 13.90
C LEU A 295 20.42 -9.03 14.74
N GLU A 296 21.31 -8.42 15.53
CA GLU A 296 22.24 -9.16 16.39
C GLU A 296 21.51 -10.01 17.44
N GLN A 297 20.35 -9.56 17.92
CA GLN A 297 19.54 -10.29 18.89
C GLN A 297 18.73 -11.43 18.27
N VAL A 298 18.25 -11.26 17.04
CA VAL A 298 17.27 -12.18 16.43
C VAL A 298 17.91 -13.15 15.42
N LYS A 299 19.16 -12.93 14.99
CA LYS A 299 19.86 -13.85 14.09
C LYS A 299 19.90 -15.29 14.64
N PRO A 300 19.77 -16.32 13.77
CA PRO A 300 19.81 -17.71 14.22
C PRO A 300 21.05 -18.01 15.06
N ARG A 301 20.91 -18.82 16.13
CA ARG A 301 22.03 -19.17 17.02
C ARG A 301 23.23 -19.78 16.29
N THR A 302 22.98 -20.50 15.20
CA THR A 302 24.00 -21.08 14.32
C THR A 302 24.84 -20.04 13.57
N ARG A 303 24.42 -18.77 13.59
CA ARG A 303 25.07 -17.61 12.94
C ARG A 303 25.51 -16.56 13.96
N VAL A 304 25.62 -16.91 15.25
CA VAL A 304 26.02 -15.96 16.32
C VAL A 304 27.37 -15.32 16.05
N MET A 305 28.31 -16.07 15.47
CA MET A 305 29.64 -15.59 15.10
C MET A 305 29.69 -14.89 13.73
N THR A 306 28.59 -14.90 12.97
CA THR A 306 28.48 -14.18 11.71
C THR A 306 27.98 -12.76 11.99
N SER A 307 28.60 -11.75 11.40
CA SER A 307 28.11 -10.37 11.52
C SER A 307 26.71 -10.25 10.89
N SER A 308 25.84 -9.39 11.46
CA SER A 308 24.48 -9.17 10.93
C SER A 308 24.44 -8.85 9.43
N LEU A 309 25.43 -8.11 8.94
CA LEU A 309 25.54 -7.78 7.51
C LEU A 309 25.94 -8.97 6.64
N ALA A 310 26.85 -9.83 7.11
CA ALA A 310 27.17 -11.05 6.38
C ALA A 310 25.96 -11.99 6.30
N TYR A 311 25.14 -12.04 7.36
CA TYR A 311 23.85 -12.74 7.33
C TYR A 311 22.89 -12.16 6.29
N LEU A 312 22.69 -10.85 6.26
CA LEU A 312 21.83 -10.19 5.25
C LEU A 312 22.35 -10.38 3.82
N THR A 313 23.67 -10.30 3.63
CA THR A 313 24.32 -10.51 2.31
C THR A 313 24.05 -11.92 1.81
N GLN A 314 24.28 -12.93 2.66
CA GLN A 314 23.99 -14.31 2.31
C GLN A 314 22.50 -14.53 2.03
N TRP A 315 21.62 -13.90 2.80
CA TRP A 315 20.19 -14.00 2.54
C TRP A 315 19.81 -13.36 1.19
N ALA A 316 20.35 -12.19 0.86
CA ALA A 316 20.13 -11.58 -0.45
C ALA A 316 20.64 -12.47 -1.59
N ASP A 317 21.77 -13.15 -1.41
CA ASP A 317 22.32 -14.12 -2.38
C ASP A 317 21.47 -15.40 -2.46
N ASP A 318 20.82 -15.83 -1.37
CA ASP A 318 19.90 -16.97 -1.35
C ASP A 318 18.56 -16.63 -2.04
N ALA A 319 18.15 -15.35 -2.05
CA ALA A 319 16.89 -14.87 -2.62
C ALA A 319 16.92 -14.73 -4.16
N ASN A 320 17.58 -15.65 -4.87
CA ASN A 320 17.83 -15.54 -6.31
C ASN A 320 16.56 -15.53 -7.17
N GLU A 321 15.49 -16.17 -6.69
CA GLU A 321 14.23 -16.31 -7.43
C GLU A 321 13.38 -15.02 -7.38
N ASP A 322 13.57 -14.16 -6.38
CA ASP A 322 12.87 -12.87 -6.27
C ASP A 322 13.86 -11.69 -6.40
N ALA A 323 13.85 -11.06 -7.58
CA ALA A 323 14.72 -9.92 -7.86
C ALA A 323 14.39 -8.69 -7.00
N GLY A 324 13.12 -8.46 -6.66
CA GLY A 324 12.68 -7.32 -5.85
C GLY A 324 13.17 -7.44 -4.42
N LEU A 325 12.90 -8.56 -3.76
CA LEU A 325 13.36 -8.86 -2.41
C LEU A 325 14.89 -8.80 -2.33
N ARG A 326 15.60 -9.41 -3.29
CA ARG A 326 17.06 -9.37 -3.34
C ARG A 326 17.60 -7.95 -3.42
N LYS A 327 17.00 -7.08 -4.24
CA LYS A 327 17.41 -5.67 -4.34
C LYS A 327 17.11 -4.89 -3.07
N SER A 328 15.96 -5.11 -2.46
CA SER A 328 15.56 -4.51 -1.19
C SER A 328 16.55 -4.87 -0.07
N LEU A 329 16.90 -6.15 0.05
CA LEU A 329 17.88 -6.65 1.03
C LEU A 329 19.29 -6.11 0.77
N GLN A 330 19.71 -6.00 -0.49
CA GLN A 330 21.00 -5.37 -0.85
C GLN A 330 21.03 -3.89 -0.47
N SER A 331 19.94 -3.16 -0.70
CA SER A 331 19.77 -1.76 -0.31
C SER A 331 19.82 -1.58 1.21
N LEU A 332 19.08 -2.42 1.95
CA LEU A 332 19.13 -2.45 3.41
C LEU A 332 20.55 -2.70 3.92
N ASN A 333 21.21 -3.75 3.43
CA ASN A 333 22.58 -4.09 3.81
C ASN A 333 23.56 -2.95 3.52
N HIS A 334 23.40 -2.26 2.38
CA HIS A 334 24.16 -1.06 2.06
C HIS A 334 23.92 0.05 3.09
N ASN A 335 22.67 0.42 3.37
CA ASN A 335 22.37 1.52 4.30
C ASN A 335 22.89 1.24 5.73
N LEU A 336 22.75 0.00 6.21
CA LEU A 336 23.31 -0.41 7.49
C LEU A 336 24.86 -0.36 7.49
N ALA A 337 25.50 -0.73 6.39
CA ALA A 337 26.96 -0.70 6.26
C ALA A 337 27.56 0.71 6.36
N TRP A 338 26.81 1.73 5.93
CA TRP A 338 27.27 3.12 5.96
C TRP A 338 27.18 3.77 7.34
N THR A 339 26.43 3.18 8.27
CA THR A 339 26.10 3.79 9.57
C THR A 339 27.17 3.60 10.64
N ASP A 340 27.95 2.52 10.62
CA ASP A 340 29.01 2.25 11.63
C ASP A 340 30.41 2.24 11.00
N VAL A 341 31.37 2.95 11.60
CA VAL A 341 32.79 2.99 11.18
C VAL A 341 33.45 1.62 11.28
N THR A 342 33.11 0.84 12.32
CA THR A 342 33.59 -0.53 12.50
C THR A 342 33.02 -1.44 11.41
N THR A 343 31.77 -1.21 11.05
CA THR A 343 31.07 -1.87 9.96
C THR A 343 31.60 -1.46 8.59
N LYS A 344 31.98 -0.19 8.36
CA LYS A 344 32.73 0.23 7.16
C LYS A 344 34.00 -0.59 6.99
N VAL A 345 34.76 -0.79 8.07
CA VAL A 345 35.97 -1.63 8.05
C VAL A 345 35.64 -3.10 7.77
N CYS A 346 34.58 -3.65 8.37
CA CYS A 346 34.15 -5.03 8.12
C CYS A 346 33.61 -5.24 6.69
N VAL A 347 32.83 -4.31 6.14
CA VAL A 347 32.29 -4.38 4.78
C VAL A 347 33.37 -4.13 3.74
N GLN A 348 34.31 -3.23 3.97
CA GLN A 348 35.50 -3.10 3.11
C GLN A 348 36.34 -4.39 3.13
N LYS A 349 36.53 -5.03 4.30
CA LYS A 349 37.23 -6.32 4.40
C LYS A 349 36.46 -7.47 3.74
N LEU A 350 35.13 -7.54 3.91
CA LEU A 350 34.28 -8.56 3.29
C LEU A 350 34.17 -8.34 1.78
N ALA A 351 33.94 -7.11 1.30
CA ALA A 351 33.91 -6.77 -0.12
C ALA A 351 35.27 -7.01 -0.79
N ALA A 352 36.38 -6.68 -0.13
CA ALA A 352 37.73 -7.04 -0.59
C ALA A 352 37.91 -8.57 -0.64
N SER A 353 37.40 -9.32 0.34
CA SER A 353 37.47 -10.78 0.35
C SER A 353 36.60 -11.43 -0.73
N THR A 354 35.40 -10.90 -1.00
CA THR A 354 34.50 -11.40 -2.06
C THR A 354 35.04 -11.03 -3.45
N PHE A 355 35.60 -9.82 -3.59
CA PHE A 355 36.34 -9.40 -4.79
C PHE A 355 37.55 -10.32 -5.02
N LEU A 356 38.38 -10.57 -4.01
CA LEU A 356 39.53 -11.47 -4.08
C LEU A 356 39.11 -12.90 -4.42
N ASN A 357 38.04 -13.44 -3.82
CA ASN A 357 37.55 -14.78 -4.16
C ASN A 357 37.07 -14.88 -5.61
N ARG A 358 36.38 -13.86 -6.13
CA ARG A 358 36.02 -13.80 -7.56
C ARG A 358 37.25 -13.64 -8.45
N PHE A 359 38.22 -12.80 -8.08
CA PHE A 359 39.42 -12.55 -8.87
C PHE A 359 40.38 -13.75 -8.89
N LEU A 360 40.51 -14.46 -7.78
CA LEU A 360 41.33 -15.67 -7.65
C LEU A 360 40.68 -16.87 -8.34
N HIS A 361 39.34 -16.98 -8.34
CA HIS A 361 38.65 -18.03 -9.11
C HIS A 361 38.60 -17.76 -10.62
N VAL A 362 38.78 -16.51 -11.08
CA VAL A 362 38.97 -16.21 -12.51
C VAL A 362 40.32 -16.71 -13.04
N ARG A 363 41.34 -16.88 -12.17
CA ARG A 363 42.64 -17.45 -12.54
C ARG A 363 42.76 -18.97 -12.41
N ALA A 364 41.72 -19.65 -11.93
CA ALA A 364 41.72 -21.12 -11.83
C ALA A 364 41.09 -21.81 -13.06
N ASN A 365 40.50 -21.05 -13.99
CA ASN A 365 39.88 -21.53 -15.24
C ASN A 365 40.52 -20.95 -16.52
N GLN A 366 41.77 -20.50 -16.43
CA GLN A 366 42.69 -20.33 -17.57
C GLN A 366 43.83 -21.33 -17.38
#